data_AF-A0A5E4D9U0-F1
#
_entry.id   AF-A0A5E4D9U0-F1
#
_cell.length_a   1.000
_cell.length_b   1.000
_cell.length_c   1.000
_cell.angle_alpha   90.00
_cell.angle_beta   90.00
_cell.angle_gamma   90.00
#
_symmetry.space_group_name_H-M   'P 1'
#
loop_
_entity.id
_entity.type
_entity.pdbx_description
1 polymer ?
#
loop_
_entity_poly.entity_id
_entity_poly.type
_entity_poly.pdbx_seq_one_letter_code
_entity_poly.pdbx_strand_id
1 'polypeptide(L)'
;GLWTVFTLGGVGSKAAASPELSSPLANQSLLLLLVLANLTDAPDAPNPYRQAIMSFKNTQDSSPFPSSIPHAFQINFNSLYTALCEQQTSDQATLLLYTLLHQNSNVRTYMLARTDMENLVLPILEILYHVEERNSHHVYMALIILLILTEDDGFNRSIHEVILKNITWYSERVLTEISLGSLLILVVIRTIQYNMTRTRDKYLHTNCLAALANMSAQFRSLHQYAAQRII
;
A
#
# COMPACT_ATOMS: atom_id res chain seq x y z
N GLY A 1 -26.66 25.88 23.83
CA GLY A 1 -27.03 24.48 23.53
C GLY A 1 -26.91 24.28 22.04
N LEU A 2 -26.06 23.36 21.61
CA LEU A 2 -25.36 23.34 20.32
C LEU A 2 -26.02 22.39 19.28
N TRP A 3 -27.35 22.43 19.14
CA TRP A 3 -28.09 21.40 18.39
C TRP A 3 -29.15 21.91 17.41
N THR A 4 -28.93 23.07 16.78
CA THR A 4 -29.92 23.62 15.82
C THR A 4 -29.36 23.97 14.44
N VAL A 5 -28.21 23.40 14.04
CA VAL A 5 -27.56 23.69 12.74
C VAL A 5 -27.60 22.48 11.77
N PHE A 6 -28.56 21.56 11.90
CA PHE A 6 -28.62 20.40 10.99
C PHE A 6 -29.90 20.25 10.16
N THR A 7 -30.72 21.29 10.05
CA THR A 7 -31.87 21.24 9.14
C THR A 7 -32.03 22.55 8.39
N LEU A 8 -31.41 22.69 7.22
CA LEU A 8 -32.04 23.34 6.05
C LEU A 8 -31.17 23.25 4.76
N GLY A 9 -31.83 22.88 3.65
CA GLY A 9 -31.40 23.13 2.27
C GLY A 9 -30.80 21.90 1.60
N GLY A 10 -31.27 21.40 0.46
CA GLY A 10 -32.18 21.94 -0.54
C GLY A 10 -31.78 21.34 -1.90
N VAL A 11 -32.70 20.60 -2.51
CA VAL A 11 -32.90 20.33 -3.95
C VAL A 11 -31.69 20.48 -4.90
N GLY A 12 -31.28 19.35 -5.50
CA GLY A 12 -30.93 19.27 -6.92
C GLY A 12 -29.51 19.66 -7.34
N SER A 13 -28.59 18.70 -7.32
CA SER A 13 -27.60 18.54 -8.40
C SER A 13 -27.05 17.11 -8.38
N LYS A 14 -27.04 16.46 -9.56
CA LYS A 14 -26.36 15.18 -9.78
C LYS A 14 -24.85 15.41 -9.62
N ALA A 15 -24.34 15.26 -8.41
CA ALA A 15 -22.91 15.07 -8.17
C ALA A 15 -22.58 13.58 -8.37
N ALA A 16 -21.54 13.32 -9.16
CA ALA A 16 -21.00 11.99 -9.36
C ALA A 16 -20.73 11.31 -8.01
N ALA A 17 -21.14 10.04 -7.89
CA ALA A 17 -20.91 9.25 -6.69
C ALA A 17 -19.39 9.15 -6.43
N SER A 18 -18.91 9.89 -5.43
CA SER A 18 -17.62 9.65 -4.78
C SER A 18 -17.72 8.35 -3.97
N PRO A 19 -16.64 7.56 -3.84
CA PRO A 19 -16.64 6.36 -3.02
C PRO A 19 -16.54 6.75 -1.53
N GLU A 20 -17.61 7.31 -0.95
CA GLU A 20 -17.73 7.51 0.50
C GLU A 20 -18.21 6.21 1.17
N LEU A 21 -17.33 5.21 1.23
CA LEU A 21 -17.60 3.92 1.90
C LEU A 21 -16.74 3.69 3.15
N SER A 22 -16.10 4.71 3.70
CA SER A 22 -15.45 4.64 5.01
C SER A 22 -16.30 5.32 6.07
N SER A 23 -16.68 4.55 7.11
CA SER A 23 -17.33 5.09 8.30
C SER A 23 -16.49 6.24 8.88
N PRO A 24 -17.08 7.41 9.20
CA PRO A 24 -16.32 8.53 9.75
C PRO A 24 -15.61 8.14 11.05
N LEU A 25 -16.20 7.21 11.82
CA LEU A 25 -15.58 6.67 13.02
C LEU A 25 -14.34 5.81 12.69
N ALA A 26 -14.37 5.04 11.60
CA ALA A 26 -13.23 4.23 11.19
C ALA A 26 -12.03 5.12 10.83
N ASN A 27 -12.26 6.21 10.08
CA ASN A 27 -11.21 7.16 9.71
C ASN A 27 -10.60 7.86 10.93
N GLN A 28 -11.44 8.30 11.89
CA GLN A 28 -10.95 8.91 13.12
C GLN A 28 -10.21 7.92 14.00
N SER A 29 -10.66 6.66 14.06
CA SER A 29 -10.00 5.60 14.83
C SER A 29 -8.63 5.27 14.24
N LEU A 30 -8.53 5.22 12.90
CA LEU A 30 -7.28 5.00 12.20
C LEU A 30 -6.28 6.15 12.45
N LEU A 31 -6.74 7.39 12.34
CA LEU A 31 -5.92 8.56 12.65
C LEU A 31 -5.41 8.55 14.09
N LEU A 32 -6.30 8.25 15.05
CA LEU A 32 -5.93 8.13 16.45
C LEU A 32 -4.89 7.03 16.66
N LEU A 33 -5.07 5.86 16.05
CA LEU A 33 -4.12 4.76 16.10
C LEU A 33 -2.76 5.17 15.55
N LEU A 34 -2.73 5.85 14.40
CA LEU A 34 -1.48 6.32 13.77
C LEU A 34 -0.77 7.36 14.64
N VAL A 35 -1.50 8.26 15.29
CA VAL A 35 -0.92 9.22 16.25
C VAL A 35 -0.32 8.45 17.42
N LEU A 36 -1.10 7.59 18.07
CA LEU A 36 -0.65 6.82 19.24
C LEU A 36 0.55 5.94 18.93
N ALA A 37 0.59 5.30 17.76
CA ALA A 37 1.71 4.49 17.29
C ALA A 37 2.99 5.29 17.04
N ASN A 38 2.85 6.56 16.63
CA ASN A 38 3.97 7.41 16.25
C ASN A 38 4.41 8.40 17.33
N LEU A 39 3.74 8.45 18.48
CA LEU A 39 4.23 9.18 19.64
C LEU A 39 5.66 8.72 20.01
N THR A 40 6.50 9.69 20.36
CA THR A 40 7.88 9.44 20.79
C THR A 40 7.91 8.67 22.09
N ASP A 41 8.92 7.81 22.24
CA ASP A 41 9.14 7.09 23.47
C ASP A 41 9.40 8.08 24.62
N ALA A 42 8.91 7.74 25.81
CA ALA A 42 9.30 8.44 27.02
C ALA A 42 10.74 8.04 27.37
N PRO A 43 11.52 8.89 28.07
CA PRO A 43 12.91 8.61 28.41
C PRO A 43 13.12 7.25 29.12
N ASP A 44 12.13 6.82 29.90
CA ASP A 44 12.19 5.60 30.71
C ASP A 44 11.18 4.51 30.30
N ALA A 45 10.38 4.75 29.25
CA ALA A 45 9.36 3.79 28.82
C ALA A 45 9.10 3.84 27.29
N PRO A 46 9.24 2.70 26.59
CA PRO A 46 8.89 2.60 25.17
C PRO A 46 7.38 2.74 24.98
N ASN A 47 6.97 3.27 23.83
CA ASN A 47 5.57 3.48 23.49
C ASN A 47 4.80 2.15 23.43
N PRO A 48 3.80 1.92 24.32
CA PRO A 48 3.09 0.65 24.40
C PRO A 48 2.25 0.36 23.14
N TYR A 49 1.74 1.39 22.46
CA TYR A 49 0.97 1.22 21.22
C TYR A 49 1.87 0.76 20.07
N ARG A 50 3.08 1.32 19.98
CA ARG A 50 4.09 0.89 19.00
C ARG A 50 4.50 -0.57 19.24
N GLN A 51 4.73 -0.94 20.50
CA GLN A 51 5.05 -2.32 20.87
C GLN A 51 3.91 -3.29 20.54
N ALA A 52 2.67 -2.89 20.79
CA ALA A 52 1.49 -3.69 20.45
C ALA A 52 1.40 -3.91 18.92
N ILE A 53 1.64 -2.86 18.11
CA ILE A 53 1.67 -2.95 16.64
C ILE A 53 2.78 -3.86 16.13
N MET A 54 3.97 -3.81 16.73
CA MET A 54 5.12 -4.65 16.37
C MET A 54 4.92 -6.13 16.66
N SER A 55 4.10 -6.47 17.67
CA SER A 55 4.11 -7.80 18.27
C SER A 55 2.82 -8.60 18.12
N PHE A 56 1.72 -7.99 17.68
CA PHE A 56 0.46 -8.72 17.53
C PHE A 56 0.58 -9.87 16.52
N LYS A 57 -0.20 -10.91 16.76
CA LYS A 57 -0.21 -12.15 15.98
C LYS A 57 -1.57 -12.41 15.33
N ASN A 58 -1.60 -13.35 14.40
CA ASN A 58 -2.85 -13.82 13.83
C ASN A 58 -3.66 -14.57 14.90
N THR A 59 -4.98 -14.44 14.89
CA THR A 59 -5.89 -15.27 15.71
C THR A 59 -5.72 -16.78 15.48
N GLN A 60 -5.17 -17.18 14.33
CA GLN A 60 -4.89 -18.58 14.02
C GLN A 60 -3.55 -19.09 14.57
N ASP A 61 -2.68 -18.20 15.07
CA ASP A 61 -1.40 -18.56 15.68
C ASP A 61 -1.60 -18.89 17.16
N SER A 62 -1.50 -20.17 17.51
CA SER A 62 -1.63 -20.68 18.88
C SER A 62 -0.33 -20.61 19.69
N SER A 63 0.76 -20.11 19.12
CA SER A 63 2.02 -19.99 19.83
C SER A 63 1.91 -18.99 20.99
N PRO A 64 2.37 -19.35 22.20
CA PRO A 64 2.26 -18.47 23.35
C PRO A 64 3.04 -17.18 23.10
N PHE A 65 2.55 -16.07 23.67
CA PHE A 65 3.31 -14.83 23.68
C PHE A 65 4.51 -14.98 24.62
N PRO A 66 5.71 -14.56 24.20
CA PRO A 66 6.84 -14.47 25.10
C PRO A 66 6.48 -13.57 26.29
N SER A 67 6.81 -13.99 27.51
CA SER A 67 6.55 -13.22 28.74
C SER A 67 7.24 -11.86 28.77
N SER A 68 8.18 -11.62 27.85
CA SER A 68 8.91 -10.37 27.66
C SER A 68 8.18 -9.32 26.83
N ILE A 69 7.00 -9.63 26.26
CA ILE A 69 6.23 -8.69 25.43
C ILE A 69 5.00 -8.21 26.20
N PRO A 70 5.11 -7.12 26.97
CA PRO A 70 3.92 -6.49 27.54
C PRO A 70 3.07 -5.97 26.37
N HIS A 71 1.76 -6.22 26.39
CA HIS A 71 0.78 -5.71 25.40
C HIS A 71 0.62 -6.47 24.07
N ALA A 72 1.02 -7.74 24.01
CA ALA A 72 0.75 -8.55 22.83
C ALA A 72 -0.73 -8.99 22.75
N PHE A 73 -1.32 -8.91 21.55
CA PHE A 73 -2.71 -9.31 21.30
C PHE A 73 -2.82 -10.05 19.97
N GLN A 74 -4.01 -10.61 19.69
CA GLN A 74 -4.29 -11.29 18.44
C GLN A 74 -5.33 -10.53 17.61
N ILE A 75 -5.16 -10.55 16.29
CA ILE A 75 -6.10 -9.97 15.32
C ILE A 75 -6.27 -10.90 14.13
N ASN A 76 -7.45 -10.91 13.52
CA ASN A 76 -7.68 -11.67 12.31
C ASN A 76 -6.96 -10.99 11.13
N PHE A 77 -5.90 -11.64 10.64
CA PHE A 77 -5.09 -11.08 9.56
C PHE A 77 -5.84 -10.99 8.23
N ASN A 78 -6.80 -11.89 7.97
CA ASN A 78 -7.60 -11.84 6.76
C ASN A 78 -8.51 -10.59 6.75
N SER A 79 -9.20 -10.32 7.86
CA SER A 79 -10.02 -9.11 8.00
C SER A 79 -9.19 -7.83 7.90
N LEU A 80 -7.99 -7.82 8.52
CA LEU A 80 -7.06 -6.70 8.40
C LEU A 80 -6.59 -6.49 6.95
N TYR A 81 -6.23 -7.56 6.25
CA TYR A 81 -5.80 -7.53 4.86
C TYR A 81 -6.89 -6.98 3.94
N THR A 82 -8.12 -7.48 4.06
CA THR A 82 -9.26 -7.00 3.27
C THR A 82 -9.53 -5.52 3.52
N ALA A 83 -9.54 -5.08 4.78
CA ALA A 83 -9.74 -3.67 5.12
C ALA A 83 -8.63 -2.76 4.56
N LEU A 84 -7.37 -3.22 4.56
CA LEU A 84 -6.26 -2.48 3.97
C LEU A 84 -6.39 -2.38 2.45
N CYS A 85 -6.77 -3.45 1.75
CA CYS A 85 -6.99 -3.43 0.31
C CYS A 85 -8.10 -2.45 -0.09
N GLU A 86 -9.23 -2.47 0.63
CA GLU A 86 -10.38 -1.59 0.36
C GLU A 86 -10.06 -0.11 0.58
N GLN A 87 -9.19 0.21 1.53
CA GLN A 87 -8.88 1.59 1.92
C GLN A 87 -7.56 2.11 1.31
N GLN A 88 -6.86 1.34 0.48
CA GLN A 88 -5.49 1.66 0.07
C GLN A 88 -5.33 2.96 -0.73
N THR A 89 -6.42 3.53 -1.24
CA THR A 89 -6.42 4.85 -1.88
C THR A 89 -6.27 6.02 -0.90
N SER A 90 -6.44 5.78 0.40
CA SER A 90 -6.27 6.76 1.48
C SER A 90 -4.82 6.82 1.97
N ASP A 91 -4.34 8.04 2.20
CA ASP A 91 -3.02 8.32 2.80
C ASP A 91 -2.85 7.61 4.15
N GLN A 92 -3.88 7.62 4.99
CA GLN A 92 -3.84 7.02 6.33
C GLN A 92 -3.71 5.49 6.26
N ALA A 93 -4.47 4.84 5.38
CA ALA A 93 -4.40 3.39 5.20
C ALA A 93 -3.04 2.98 4.62
N THR A 94 -2.52 3.77 3.68
CA THR A 94 -1.18 3.55 3.11
C THR A 94 -0.10 3.67 4.19
N LEU A 95 -0.19 4.65 5.08
CA LEU A 95 0.74 4.82 6.21
C LEU A 95 0.66 3.64 7.20
N LEU A 96 -0.54 3.15 7.49
CA LEU A 96 -0.73 1.96 8.32
C LEU A 96 -0.09 0.74 7.67
N LEU A 97 -0.35 0.51 6.38
CA LEU A 97 0.25 -0.59 5.63
C LEU A 97 1.78 -0.53 5.69
N TYR A 98 2.36 0.64 5.43
CA TYR A 98 3.80 0.86 5.56
C TYR A 98 4.29 0.50 6.97
N THR A 99 3.61 1.00 8.01
CA THR A 99 3.99 0.74 9.41
C THR A 99 3.97 -0.75 9.72
N LEU A 100 2.91 -1.45 9.29
CA LEU A 100 2.73 -2.88 9.52
C LEU A 100 3.77 -3.71 8.78
N LEU A 101 3.99 -3.44 7.50
CA LEU A 101 5.01 -4.13 6.72
C LEU A 101 6.40 -3.89 7.32
N HIS A 102 6.75 -2.66 7.67
CA HIS A 102 8.06 -2.33 8.19
C HIS A 102 8.31 -2.88 9.60
N GLN A 103 7.31 -2.84 10.49
CA GLN A 103 7.51 -3.07 11.93
C GLN A 103 7.00 -4.42 12.44
N ASN A 104 6.03 -5.07 11.76
CA ASN A 104 5.47 -6.34 12.20
C ASN A 104 5.81 -7.46 11.20
N SER A 105 6.79 -8.30 11.56
CA SER A 105 7.23 -9.41 10.72
C SER A 105 6.12 -10.44 10.47
N ASN A 106 5.22 -10.66 11.44
CA ASN A 106 4.12 -11.62 11.29
C ASN A 106 3.15 -11.18 10.18
N VAL A 107 2.81 -9.88 10.17
CA VAL A 107 1.95 -9.31 9.12
C VAL A 107 2.67 -9.32 7.77
N ARG A 108 3.96 -8.95 7.73
CA ARG A 108 4.75 -8.99 6.50
C ARG A 108 4.76 -10.40 5.89
N THR A 109 5.11 -11.42 6.67
CA THR A 109 5.12 -12.82 6.22
C THR A 109 3.74 -13.27 5.76
N TYR A 110 2.69 -12.90 6.48
CA TYR A 110 1.32 -13.22 6.09
C TYR A 110 0.94 -12.59 4.73
N MET A 111 1.27 -11.31 4.53
CA MET A 111 0.96 -10.58 3.30
C MET A 111 1.72 -11.14 2.11
N LEU A 112 3.02 -11.46 2.26
CA LEU A 112 3.83 -12.05 1.19
C LEU A 112 3.37 -13.48 0.82
N ALA A 113 2.70 -14.18 1.73
CA ALA A 113 2.15 -15.52 1.47
C ALA A 113 0.76 -15.50 0.81
N ARG A 114 0.16 -14.33 0.58
CA ARG A 114 -1.16 -14.22 -0.07
C ARG A 114 -1.08 -14.50 -1.57
N THR A 115 -2.14 -15.10 -2.10
CA THR A 115 -2.28 -15.38 -3.54
C THR A 115 -3.00 -14.28 -4.30
N ASP A 116 -3.74 -13.42 -3.59
CA ASP A 116 -4.59 -12.35 -4.13
C ASP A 116 -3.96 -10.96 -3.91
N MET A 117 -2.64 -10.87 -4.08
CA MET A 117 -1.87 -9.65 -3.85
C MET A 117 -2.18 -8.53 -4.84
N GLU A 118 -2.81 -8.83 -5.98
CA GLU A 118 -3.29 -7.82 -6.92
C GLU A 118 -4.23 -6.81 -6.26
N ASN A 119 -5.04 -7.24 -5.28
CA ASN A 119 -5.95 -6.36 -4.54
C ASN A 119 -5.21 -5.27 -3.74
N LEU A 120 -3.96 -5.55 -3.36
CA LEU A 120 -3.11 -4.62 -2.63
C LEU A 120 -2.18 -3.82 -3.56
N VAL A 121 -1.56 -4.52 -4.52
CA VAL A 121 -0.54 -3.92 -5.40
C VAL A 121 -1.17 -3.01 -6.45
N LEU A 122 -2.36 -3.32 -6.99
CA LEU A 122 -3.01 -2.48 -8.01
C LEU A 122 -3.26 -1.04 -7.54
N PRO A 123 -3.89 -0.78 -6.37
CA PRO A 123 -4.04 0.58 -5.87
C PRO A 123 -2.71 1.31 -5.67
N ILE A 124 -1.66 0.60 -5.24
CA ILE A 124 -0.31 1.15 -5.05
C ILE A 124 0.28 1.59 -6.40
N LEU A 125 0.13 0.77 -7.44
CA LEU A 125 0.56 1.12 -8.79
C LEU A 125 -0.22 2.31 -9.35
N GLU A 126 -1.51 2.40 -9.08
CA GLU A 126 -2.33 3.53 -9.51
C GLU A 126 -1.92 4.84 -8.84
N ILE A 127 -1.50 4.82 -7.56
CA ILE A 127 -0.92 5.97 -6.86
C ILE A 127 0.37 6.43 -7.56
N LEU A 128 1.27 5.49 -7.90
CA LEU A 128 2.54 5.81 -8.58
C LEU A 128 2.34 6.28 -10.02
N TYR A 129 1.32 5.76 -10.71
CA TYR A 129 0.98 6.14 -12.07
C TYR A 129 0.48 7.59 -12.14
N HIS A 130 -0.32 8.02 -11.17
CA HIS A 130 -0.85 9.38 -11.03
C HIS A 130 0.01 10.29 -10.13
N VAL A 131 1.34 10.12 -10.16
CA VAL A 131 2.30 10.87 -9.33
C VAL A 131 2.12 12.40 -9.40
N GLU A 132 1.61 12.93 -10.52
CA GLU A 132 1.40 14.36 -10.72
C GLU A 132 0.15 14.93 -10.02
N GLU A 133 -0.82 14.07 -9.69
CA GLU A 133 -2.08 14.44 -9.04
C GLU A 133 -2.08 14.11 -7.54
N ARG A 134 -1.05 13.38 -7.07
CA ARG A 134 -0.95 12.87 -5.71
C ARG A 134 0.00 13.69 -4.86
N ASN A 135 -0.24 13.70 -3.56
CA ASN A 135 0.68 14.30 -2.60
C ASN A 135 2.01 13.54 -2.60
N SER A 136 3.13 14.26 -2.49
CA SER A 136 4.47 13.65 -2.52
C SER A 136 4.68 12.61 -1.43
N HIS A 137 4.17 12.83 -0.22
CA HIS A 137 4.27 11.85 0.87
C HIS A 137 3.50 10.56 0.57
N HIS A 138 2.35 10.64 -0.10
CA HIS A 138 1.56 9.46 -0.47
C HIS A 138 2.29 8.62 -1.52
N VAL A 139 2.88 9.29 -2.52
CA VAL A 139 3.75 8.66 -3.53
C VAL A 139 4.94 7.97 -2.87
N TYR A 140 5.59 8.62 -1.91
CA TYR A 140 6.73 8.03 -1.21
C TYR A 140 6.34 6.80 -0.38
N MET A 141 5.23 6.85 0.34
CA MET A 141 4.76 5.68 1.08
C MET A 141 4.46 4.51 0.13
N ALA A 142 3.77 4.75 -0.98
CA ALA A 142 3.49 3.74 -2.00
C ALA A 142 4.78 3.13 -2.57
N LEU A 143 5.79 3.96 -2.87
CA LEU A 143 7.08 3.50 -3.37
C LEU A 143 7.86 2.68 -2.36
N ILE A 144 7.87 3.08 -1.09
CA ILE A 144 8.56 2.34 -0.02
C ILE A 144 7.86 0.99 0.21
N ILE A 145 6.53 0.95 0.19
CA ILE A 145 5.79 -0.32 0.25
C ILE A 145 6.19 -1.22 -0.91
N LEU A 146 6.24 -0.68 -2.14
CA LEU A 146 6.67 -1.44 -3.31
C LEU A 146 8.10 -1.98 -3.17
N LEU A 147 9.01 -1.19 -2.59
CA LEU A 147 10.37 -1.63 -2.28
C LEU A 147 10.40 -2.80 -1.29
N ILE A 148 9.67 -2.70 -0.19
CA ILE A 148 9.59 -3.77 0.82
C ILE A 148 9.04 -5.06 0.20
N LEU A 149 8.02 -4.95 -0.66
CA LEU A 149 7.43 -6.12 -1.33
C LEU A 149 8.39 -6.74 -2.35
N THR A 150 9.02 -5.90 -3.17
CA THR A 150 9.94 -6.38 -4.23
C THR A 150 11.24 -6.95 -3.69
N GLU A 151 11.60 -6.72 -2.43
CA GLU A 151 12.75 -7.38 -1.80
C GLU A 151 12.55 -8.91 -1.66
N ASP A 152 11.30 -9.39 -1.65
CA ASP A 152 10.99 -10.81 -1.54
C ASP A 152 10.96 -11.52 -2.92
N ASP A 153 11.81 -12.55 -3.05
CA ASP A 153 11.89 -13.36 -4.27
C ASP A 153 10.59 -14.14 -4.57
N GLY A 154 9.85 -14.54 -3.55
CA GLY A 154 8.58 -15.25 -3.69
C GLY A 154 7.50 -14.34 -4.29
N PHE A 155 7.39 -13.13 -3.77
CA PHE A 155 6.57 -12.04 -4.30
C PHE A 155 6.92 -11.77 -5.77
N ASN A 156 8.19 -11.56 -6.09
CA ASN A 156 8.61 -11.25 -7.46
C ASN A 156 8.23 -12.33 -8.46
N ARG A 157 8.31 -13.61 -8.07
CA ARG A 157 7.85 -14.72 -8.91
C ARG A 157 6.34 -14.74 -9.07
N SER A 158 5.59 -14.60 -7.97
CA SER A 158 4.13 -14.76 -7.98
C SER A 158 3.42 -13.67 -8.80
N ILE A 159 3.88 -12.42 -8.71
CA ILE A 159 3.26 -11.31 -9.46
C ILE A 159 3.36 -11.45 -10.99
N HIS A 160 4.35 -12.21 -11.50
CA HIS A 160 4.44 -12.50 -12.94
C HIS A 160 3.44 -13.57 -13.39
N GLU A 161 2.90 -14.37 -12.47
CA GLU A 161 1.90 -15.40 -12.74
C GLU A 161 0.45 -14.87 -12.65
N VAL A 162 0.24 -13.77 -11.92
CA VAL A 162 -1.06 -13.13 -11.78
C VAL A 162 -1.42 -12.35 -13.04
N ILE A 163 -2.39 -12.86 -13.81
CA ILE A 163 -2.86 -12.24 -15.05
C ILE A 163 -4.04 -11.30 -14.77
N LEU A 164 -3.86 -10.03 -15.13
CA LEU A 164 -4.86 -8.98 -15.02
C LEU A 164 -5.53 -8.75 -16.36
N LYS A 165 -6.82 -8.41 -16.31
CA LYS A 165 -7.62 -8.14 -17.50
C LYS A 165 -8.17 -6.72 -17.46
N ASN A 166 -8.14 -6.05 -18.61
CA ASN A 166 -8.75 -4.74 -18.84
C ASN A 166 -8.30 -3.65 -17.85
N ILE A 167 -7.02 -3.27 -17.89
CA ILE A 167 -6.53 -2.12 -17.12
C ILE A 167 -7.03 -0.83 -17.77
N THR A 168 -7.92 -0.11 -17.10
CA THR A 168 -8.61 1.07 -17.65
C THR A 168 -7.91 2.40 -17.38
N TRP A 169 -7.09 2.48 -16.32
CA TRP A 169 -6.40 3.71 -15.92
C TRP A 169 -5.06 3.93 -16.63
N TYR A 170 -4.49 2.90 -17.28
CA TYR A 170 -3.25 3.01 -18.03
C TYR A 170 -3.52 3.59 -19.43
N SER A 171 -2.99 4.77 -19.74
CA SER A 171 -3.44 5.57 -20.90
C SER A 171 -2.52 5.51 -22.11
N GLU A 172 -1.24 5.13 -21.96
CA GLU A 172 -0.31 5.07 -23.08
C GLU A 172 -0.63 3.95 -24.07
N ARG A 173 -1.32 2.90 -23.62
CA ARG A 173 -1.71 1.76 -24.45
C ARG A 173 -2.88 1.01 -23.82
N VAL A 174 -3.81 0.53 -24.64
CA VAL A 174 -4.84 -0.41 -24.19
C VAL A 174 -4.19 -1.73 -23.77
N LEU A 175 -4.34 -2.09 -22.50
CA LEU A 175 -3.83 -3.33 -21.91
C LEU A 175 -5.00 -4.29 -21.65
N THR A 176 -5.27 -5.19 -22.60
CA THR A 176 -6.35 -6.17 -22.50
C THR A 176 -6.02 -7.29 -21.52
N GLU A 177 -4.78 -7.79 -21.57
CA GLU A 177 -4.29 -8.86 -20.70
C GLU A 177 -2.80 -8.62 -20.41
N ILE A 178 -2.45 -8.56 -19.12
CA ILE A 178 -1.07 -8.29 -18.68
C ILE A 178 -0.83 -8.92 -17.32
N SER A 179 0.35 -9.49 -17.09
CA SER A 179 0.74 -9.94 -15.74
C SER A 179 0.90 -8.73 -14.80
N LEU A 180 0.57 -8.86 -13.52
CA LEU A 180 0.80 -7.81 -12.51
C LEU A 180 2.26 -7.34 -12.48
N GLY A 181 3.23 -8.26 -12.60
CA GLY A 181 4.66 -7.91 -12.65
C GLY A 181 5.04 -7.05 -13.87
N SER A 182 4.51 -7.35 -15.06
CA SER A 182 4.72 -6.50 -16.24
C SER A 182 4.08 -5.12 -16.09
N LEU A 183 2.91 -5.03 -15.45
CA LEU A 183 2.25 -3.75 -15.17
C LEU A 183 3.06 -2.91 -14.18
N LEU A 184 3.57 -3.53 -13.11
CA LEU A 184 4.46 -2.90 -12.14
C LEU A 184 5.67 -2.28 -12.86
N ILE A 185 6.35 -3.05 -13.71
CA ILE A 185 7.51 -2.56 -14.48
C ILE A 185 7.12 -1.35 -15.34
N LEU A 186 6.00 -1.41 -16.06
CA LEU A 186 5.53 -0.29 -16.89
C LEU A 186 5.28 0.98 -16.07
N VAL A 187 4.62 0.85 -14.92
CA VAL A 187 4.35 1.98 -14.02
C VAL A 187 5.65 2.56 -13.48
N VAL A 188 6.57 1.73 -13.00
CA VAL A 188 7.84 2.20 -12.45
C VAL A 188 8.71 2.88 -13.52
N ILE A 189 8.78 2.34 -14.74
CA ILE A 189 9.47 2.99 -15.86
C ILE A 189 8.83 4.33 -16.19
N ARG A 190 7.50 4.41 -16.25
CA ARG A 190 6.79 5.68 -16.47
C ARG A 190 7.13 6.69 -15.36
N THR A 191 7.11 6.28 -14.09
CA THR A 191 7.46 7.14 -12.95
C THR A 191 8.90 7.65 -13.06
N ILE A 192 9.85 6.80 -13.49
CA ILE A 192 11.23 7.21 -13.75
C ILE A 192 11.31 8.26 -14.85
N GLN A 193 10.66 8.02 -15.99
CA GLN A 193 10.66 8.93 -17.15
C GLN A 193 10.01 10.29 -16.81
N TYR A 194 8.90 10.26 -16.08
CA TYR A 194 8.26 11.46 -15.58
C TYR A 194 9.21 12.24 -14.66
N ASN A 195 9.85 11.54 -13.71
CA ASN A 195 10.76 12.17 -12.78
C ASN A 195 12.00 12.78 -13.46
N MET A 196 12.58 12.11 -14.47
CA MET A 196 13.72 12.66 -15.24
C MET A 196 13.36 13.96 -15.97
N THR A 197 12.14 14.06 -16.49
CA THR A 197 11.71 15.18 -17.33
C THR A 197 11.14 16.35 -16.54
N ARG A 198 10.50 16.11 -15.39
CA ARG A 198 9.76 17.12 -14.61
C ARG A 198 10.42 17.48 -13.28
N THR A 199 10.46 16.54 -12.35
CA THR A 199 10.75 16.81 -10.92
C THR A 199 12.23 16.70 -10.56
N ARG A 200 12.98 15.83 -11.26
CA ARG A 200 14.40 15.52 -11.02
C ARG A 200 14.71 15.16 -9.57
N ASP A 201 13.79 14.45 -8.93
CA ASP A 201 13.93 13.99 -7.55
C ASP A 201 14.85 12.76 -7.49
N LYS A 202 15.99 12.90 -6.83
CA LYS A 202 17.00 11.84 -6.72
C LYS A 202 16.50 10.63 -5.92
N TYR A 203 15.70 10.86 -4.88
CA TYR A 203 15.21 9.80 -3.99
C TYR A 203 14.16 8.95 -4.70
N LEU A 204 13.18 9.58 -5.36
CA LEU A 204 12.19 8.89 -6.20
C LEU A 204 12.89 8.04 -7.29
N HIS A 205 13.85 8.63 -8.00
CA HIS A 205 14.57 7.93 -9.07
C HIS A 205 15.32 6.69 -8.55
N THR A 206 16.08 6.85 -7.47
CA THR A 206 16.91 5.78 -6.90
C THR A 206 16.06 4.63 -6.41
N ASN A 207 14.92 4.93 -5.76
CA ASN A 207 14.01 3.92 -5.25
C ASN A 207 13.24 3.19 -6.35
N CYS A 208 12.83 3.88 -7.42
CA CYS A 208 12.26 3.20 -8.58
C CYS A 208 13.26 2.23 -9.24
N LEU A 209 14.52 2.65 -9.38
CA LEU A 209 15.58 1.77 -9.89
C LEU A 209 15.85 0.59 -8.96
N ALA A 210 15.85 0.80 -7.65
CA ALA A 210 16.01 -0.28 -6.67
C ALA A 210 14.87 -1.29 -6.75
N ALA A 211 13.61 -0.86 -6.90
CA ALA A 211 12.48 -1.76 -7.11
C ALA A 211 12.63 -2.61 -8.39
N LEU A 212 13.05 -1.99 -9.51
CA LEU A 212 13.35 -2.73 -10.74
C LEU A 212 14.52 -3.70 -10.58
N ALA A 213 15.58 -3.29 -9.88
CA ALA A 213 16.74 -4.12 -9.62
C ALA A 213 16.36 -5.36 -8.78
N ASN A 214 15.57 -5.19 -7.72
CA ASN A 214 15.08 -6.28 -6.89
C ASN A 214 14.31 -7.32 -7.72
N MET A 215 13.45 -6.87 -8.64
CA MET A 215 12.66 -7.77 -9.49
C MET A 215 13.43 -8.41 -10.63
N SER A 216 14.54 -7.80 -11.07
CA SER A 216 15.22 -8.13 -12.33
C SER A 216 15.61 -9.60 -12.45
N ALA A 217 15.97 -10.25 -11.33
CA ALA A 217 16.33 -11.66 -11.30
C ALA A 217 15.15 -12.61 -11.59
N GLN A 218 13.91 -12.15 -11.47
CA GLN A 218 12.69 -12.95 -11.62
C GLN A 218 11.84 -12.54 -12.83
N PHE A 219 12.35 -11.67 -13.72
CA PHE A 219 11.63 -11.28 -14.94
C PHE A 219 11.31 -12.50 -15.80
N ARG A 220 10.02 -12.84 -15.89
CA ARG A 220 9.53 -14.00 -16.64
C ARG A 220 8.29 -13.64 -17.44
N SER A 221 8.21 -14.14 -18.67
CA SER A 221 7.04 -13.99 -19.54
C SER A 221 6.51 -12.55 -19.62
N LEU A 222 7.44 -11.60 -19.72
CA LEU A 222 7.09 -10.18 -19.76
C LEU A 222 6.18 -9.88 -20.95
N HIS A 223 5.18 -9.05 -20.71
CA HIS A 223 4.35 -8.53 -21.79
C HIS A 223 5.24 -7.79 -22.80
N GLN A 224 5.02 -8.02 -24.11
CA GLN A 224 5.89 -7.50 -25.17
C GLN A 224 6.13 -5.99 -25.06
N TYR A 225 5.08 -5.24 -24.69
CA TYR A 225 5.19 -3.80 -24.47
C TYR A 225 6.10 -3.44 -23.28
N ALA A 226 6.03 -4.19 -22.17
CA ALA A 226 6.89 -3.97 -21.02
C ALA A 226 8.35 -4.25 -21.38
N ALA A 227 8.61 -5.36 -22.09
CA ALA A 227 9.94 -5.69 -22.58
C ALA A 227 10.53 -4.60 -23.49
N GLN A 228 9.72 -4.01 -24.38
CA GLN A 228 10.14 -2.89 -25.23
C GLN A 228 10.48 -1.61 -24.47
N ARG A 229 9.83 -1.36 -23.33
CA ARG A 229 10.04 -0.15 -22.52
C ARG A 229 11.28 -0.23 -21.63
N ILE A 230 11.79 -1.43 -21.36
CA ILE A 230 13.01 -1.65 -20.57
C ILE A 230 14.28 -1.30 -21.38
N ILE A 231 14.25 -1.53 -22.70
CA ILE A 231 15.37 -1.29 -23.63
C ILE A 231 15.37 0.19 -24.05
#